data_AF-A0A931C3K3-F1
#
_entry.id   AF-A0A931C3K3-F1
#
_cell.length_a   1.000
_cell.length_b   1.000
_cell.length_c   1.000
_cell.angle_alpha   90.00
_cell.angle_beta   90.00
_cell.angle_gamma   90.00
#
_symmetry.space_group_name_H-M   'P 1'
#
loop_
_entity.id
_entity.type
_entity.pdbx_description
1 polymer ?
#
loop_
_entity_poly.entity_id
_entity_poly.type
_entity_poly.pdbx_seq_one_letter_code
_entity_poly.pdbx_strand_id
1 'polypeptide(L)'
;MRPVSARFLRTLTGSHTAVFRARVVTPGQTGVTPTGVEVRILDGDVRLDSGQAIRSTLALEIDGTGLWPDYAGDPLTPYGNEIFVERGIAFGGGVVEWVSLGYHRINTVEQDDPPDGPIDIAAVDRMANIVDSKLTSPVQFAATVTYGDVVDQLVTDAYAAAVIEWDDPDVATTPIGRTVAEEKDRHKFLDDLITGLGKTWFFDHRGILVIRDLPDPSRPVWIVAQGEGGVLVEANRSLSRIGTYNGVLATGEGLDTQAPARGLAVDTNPSSPTRWGGPFGKVAREFSSPLLTSDAQAELAARTILRRSLGMPYNVDFRSIVNPALDPDDPIALGIEGAVQIAERELIMGDSFSRTVVDAIGTSESGHAWTTAGGPASDWQVAAGVLSKTNAANAASSGFCPPVIGRSDVNILVDIQVPNAATGASLVFGTLLRYSGGTSTYTARLEFNPGGTLTHIIAVHGSSYSEPAVLADFDTYTAGEWWTLRARARDTTIEIKAWRRGTPEPSEWTLAYDQATEFTGTRFGLYFWRMAGNTNTTGPQYRVDNWRVFNVPASPPRGDLHVIDTLTIPLTADAAMQATTREQALVTIGVL
;
A
#
# COMPACT_ATOMS: atom_id res chain seq x y z
N MET A 1 0.91 0.09 -8.09
CA MET A 1 1.16 -1.37 -8.19
C MET A 1 0.07 -1.97 -9.04
N ARG A 2 0.45 -2.85 -9.97
CA ARG A 2 -0.45 -3.61 -10.83
C ARG A 2 -1.31 -4.56 -9.99
N PRO A 3 -2.56 -4.84 -10.41
CA PRO A 3 -3.44 -5.70 -9.64
C PRO A 3 -2.92 -7.14 -9.65
N VAL A 4 -2.73 -7.70 -8.45
CA VAL A 4 -2.35 -9.11 -8.22
C VAL A 4 -3.13 -9.66 -7.03
N SER A 5 -3.28 -10.98 -6.98
CA SER A 5 -3.98 -11.65 -5.90
C SER A 5 -3.20 -11.56 -4.58
N ALA A 6 -3.90 -11.57 -3.46
CA ALA A 6 -3.26 -11.69 -2.15
C ALA A 6 -2.45 -12.99 -2.01
N ARG A 7 -2.75 -14.03 -2.80
CA ARG A 7 -1.97 -15.27 -2.86
C ARG A 7 -0.61 -15.01 -3.52
N PHE A 8 -0.58 -14.29 -4.63
CA PHE A 8 0.65 -13.91 -5.34
C PHE A 8 1.63 -13.22 -4.39
N LEU A 9 1.18 -12.17 -3.71
CA LEU A 9 2.00 -11.39 -2.78
C LEU A 9 2.54 -12.22 -1.61
N ARG A 10 1.73 -13.14 -1.05
CA ARG A 10 2.19 -14.05 0.01
C ARG A 10 3.19 -15.10 -0.49
N THR A 11 3.04 -15.55 -1.73
CA THR A 11 3.96 -16.55 -2.31
C THR A 11 5.31 -15.93 -2.66
N LEU A 12 5.34 -14.65 -3.05
CA LEU A 12 6.59 -13.91 -3.33
C LEU A 12 7.56 -13.89 -2.15
N THR A 13 7.06 -13.88 -0.91
CA THR A 13 7.89 -13.83 0.31
C THR A 13 8.44 -15.19 0.73
N GLY A 14 8.14 -16.25 -0.03
CA GLY A 14 8.62 -17.62 0.22
C GLY A 14 9.19 -18.26 -1.04
N SER A 15 9.54 -19.55 -0.95
CA SER A 15 9.98 -20.33 -2.11
C SER A 15 8.86 -20.47 -3.13
N HIS A 16 9.16 -20.17 -4.39
CA HIS A 16 8.18 -20.22 -5.48
C HIS A 16 8.88 -20.50 -6.82
N THR A 17 8.08 -20.89 -7.82
CA THR A 17 8.55 -21.08 -9.19
C THR A 17 8.14 -19.87 -10.02
N ALA A 18 9.13 -19.08 -10.43
CA ALA A 18 8.93 -18.01 -11.39
C ALA A 18 8.70 -18.60 -12.80
N VAL A 19 7.82 -17.96 -13.55
CA VAL A 19 7.56 -18.28 -14.96
C VAL A 19 7.54 -17.00 -15.77
N PHE A 20 7.91 -17.11 -17.05
CA PHE A 20 8.07 -15.98 -17.96
C PHE A 20 7.57 -16.40 -19.34
N ARG A 21 6.98 -15.45 -20.06
CA ARG A 21 6.44 -15.66 -21.41
C ARG A 21 6.55 -14.38 -22.22
N ALA A 22 6.90 -14.51 -23.48
CA ALA A 22 6.87 -13.42 -24.45
C ALA A 22 6.03 -13.84 -25.66
N ARG A 23 5.25 -12.90 -26.19
CA ARG A 23 4.47 -13.07 -27.40
C ARG A 23 4.72 -11.94 -28.37
N VAL A 24 4.98 -12.26 -29.62
CA VAL A 24 4.94 -11.30 -30.71
C VAL A 24 3.48 -11.07 -31.07
N VAL A 25 3.03 -9.82 -30.97
CA VAL A 25 1.65 -9.42 -31.20
C VAL A 25 1.59 -8.37 -32.31
N THR A 26 0.47 -8.34 -33.02
CA THR A 26 0.20 -7.27 -33.97
C THR A 26 0.01 -5.94 -33.23
N PRO A 27 0.41 -4.79 -33.82
CA PRO A 27 0.24 -3.48 -33.17
C PRO A 27 -1.21 -3.20 -32.79
N GLY A 28 -1.41 -2.48 -31.69
CA GLY A 28 -2.72 -1.91 -31.33
C GLY A 28 -3.56 -2.77 -30.39
N GLN A 29 -3.14 -3.99 -30.06
CA GLN A 29 -3.86 -4.81 -29.07
C GLN A 29 -3.73 -4.19 -27.67
N THR A 30 -4.76 -4.28 -26.84
CA THR A 30 -4.71 -3.82 -25.44
C THR A 30 -5.22 -4.90 -24.50
N GLY A 31 -4.98 -4.74 -23.20
CA GLY A 31 -5.34 -5.67 -22.15
C GLY A 31 -4.16 -6.52 -21.67
N VAL A 32 -4.46 -7.59 -20.95
CA VAL A 32 -3.45 -8.47 -20.34
C VAL A 32 -3.44 -9.88 -20.95
N THR A 33 -4.24 -10.12 -21.99
CA THR A 33 -4.34 -11.40 -22.68
C THR A 33 -4.34 -11.23 -24.20
N PRO A 34 -3.31 -10.62 -24.80
CA PRO A 34 -3.26 -10.44 -26.25
C PRO A 34 -3.05 -11.77 -26.97
N THR A 35 -3.44 -11.77 -28.24
CA THR A 35 -3.24 -12.89 -29.17
C THR A 35 -1.96 -12.64 -29.97
N GLY A 36 -1.08 -13.64 -30.01
CA GLY A 36 0.21 -13.52 -30.66
C GLY A 36 0.94 -14.86 -30.78
N VAL A 37 2.12 -14.81 -31.39
CA VAL A 37 3.03 -15.96 -31.52
C VAL A 37 3.93 -15.98 -30.29
N GLU A 38 3.88 -17.07 -29.53
CA GLU A 38 4.77 -17.24 -28.36
C GLU A 38 6.20 -17.51 -28.83
N VAL A 39 7.15 -16.80 -28.24
CA VAL A 39 8.59 -16.97 -28.48
C VAL A 39 9.26 -17.42 -27.20
N ARG A 40 10.24 -18.32 -27.34
CA ARG A 40 10.93 -18.90 -26.20
C ARG A 40 12.04 -17.96 -25.74
N ILE A 41 11.88 -17.45 -24.52
CA ILE A 41 12.87 -16.59 -23.85
C ILE A 41 14.09 -17.42 -23.46
N LEU A 42 15.28 -16.91 -23.77
CA LEU A 42 16.57 -17.42 -23.29
C LEU A 42 17.13 -16.52 -22.17
N ASP A 43 17.11 -15.21 -22.38
CA ASP A 43 17.50 -14.18 -21.40
C ASP A 43 16.74 -12.87 -21.69
N GLY A 44 16.83 -11.91 -20.78
CA GLY A 44 16.33 -10.56 -20.99
C GLY A 44 15.84 -9.87 -19.73
N ASP A 45 15.48 -8.60 -19.88
CA ASP A 45 14.89 -7.80 -18.83
C ASP A 45 13.96 -6.72 -19.38
N VAL A 46 13.02 -6.31 -18.54
CA VAL A 46 12.21 -5.10 -18.74
C VAL A 46 12.69 -4.04 -17.77
N ARG A 47 13.21 -2.94 -18.31
CA ARG A 47 13.57 -1.75 -17.55
C ARG A 47 12.47 -0.71 -17.63
N LEU A 48 12.06 -0.20 -16.47
CA LEU A 48 11.08 0.86 -16.28
C LEU A 48 11.76 2.08 -15.64
N ASP A 49 11.44 3.30 -16.10
CA ASP A 49 12.04 4.55 -15.61
C ASP A 49 11.01 5.70 -15.66
N SER A 50 10.60 6.23 -14.50
CA SER A 50 9.61 7.33 -14.44
C SER A 50 10.15 8.68 -14.91
N GLY A 51 11.47 8.82 -15.07
CA GLY A 51 12.12 10.05 -15.52
C GLY A 51 12.23 10.19 -17.04
N GLN A 52 11.89 9.14 -17.80
CA GLN A 52 12.01 9.11 -19.26
C GLN A 52 10.64 9.21 -19.94
N ALA A 53 10.61 9.81 -21.14
CA ALA A 53 9.43 9.78 -22.00
C ALA A 53 9.08 8.34 -22.38
N ILE A 54 10.06 7.60 -22.90
CA ILE A 54 9.97 6.15 -23.08
C ILE A 54 10.20 5.53 -21.70
N ARG A 55 9.10 5.18 -21.04
CA ARG A 55 9.11 4.70 -19.64
C ARG A 55 9.54 3.25 -19.56
N SER A 56 9.23 2.42 -20.55
CA SER A 56 9.59 1.01 -20.57
C SER A 56 10.42 0.61 -21.79
N THR A 57 11.48 -0.15 -21.53
CA THR A 57 12.36 -0.74 -22.54
C THR A 57 12.52 -2.23 -22.26
N LEU A 58 12.62 -3.02 -23.33
CA LEU A 58 12.79 -4.47 -23.30
C LEU A 58 14.07 -4.81 -24.04
N ALA A 59 14.96 -5.55 -23.37
CA ALA A 59 16.04 -6.29 -23.98
C ALA A 59 15.71 -7.78 -23.85
N LEU A 60 15.64 -8.50 -24.97
CA LEU A 60 15.17 -9.88 -24.99
C LEU A 60 16.02 -10.73 -25.92
N GLU A 61 16.55 -11.83 -25.40
CA GLU A 61 17.18 -12.89 -26.19
C GLU A 61 16.20 -14.07 -26.31
N ILE A 62 15.95 -14.55 -27.52
CA ILE A 62 15.06 -15.68 -27.79
C ILE A 62 15.75 -16.80 -28.57
N ASP A 63 15.16 -18.01 -28.49
CA ASP A 63 15.51 -19.12 -29.38
C ASP A 63 15.17 -18.72 -30.83
N GLY A 64 16.20 -18.48 -31.64
CA GLY A 64 16.06 -17.97 -33.00
C GLY A 64 15.74 -19.01 -34.06
N THR A 65 15.68 -20.29 -33.71
CA THR A 65 15.55 -21.41 -34.65
C THR A 65 14.32 -21.23 -35.56
N GLY A 66 14.57 -20.90 -36.84
CA GLY A 66 13.51 -20.68 -37.85
C GLY A 66 12.61 -19.46 -37.60
N LEU A 67 13.03 -18.49 -36.78
CA LEU A 67 12.26 -17.27 -36.47
C LEU A 67 12.78 -16.00 -37.14
N TRP A 68 13.94 -16.06 -37.81
CA TRP A 68 14.48 -14.91 -38.53
C TRP A 68 13.46 -14.39 -39.58
N PRO A 69 13.19 -13.07 -39.62
CA PRO A 69 12.19 -12.51 -40.53
C PRO A 69 12.75 -12.37 -41.96
N ASP A 70 12.34 -13.27 -42.86
CA ASP A 70 12.68 -13.24 -44.29
C ASP A 70 11.69 -12.41 -45.11
N TYR A 71 10.46 -12.24 -44.61
CA TYR A 71 9.36 -11.55 -45.27
C TYR A 71 8.80 -10.42 -44.42
N ALA A 72 8.24 -9.40 -45.08
CA ALA A 72 7.65 -8.25 -44.40
C ALA A 72 6.47 -8.58 -43.47
N GLY A 73 5.86 -9.75 -43.64
CA GLY A 73 4.77 -10.24 -42.78
C GLY A 73 5.24 -11.09 -41.60
N ASP A 74 6.54 -11.35 -41.47
CA ASP A 74 7.05 -12.23 -40.43
C ASP A 74 6.95 -11.58 -39.05
N PRO A 75 6.75 -12.37 -37.98
CA PRO A 75 6.46 -11.83 -36.66
C PRO A 75 7.53 -10.87 -36.14
N LEU A 76 8.82 -11.19 -36.32
CA LEU A 76 9.91 -10.40 -35.78
C LEU A 76 10.27 -9.16 -36.61
N THR A 77 9.48 -8.80 -37.63
CA THR A 77 9.74 -7.58 -38.38
C THR A 77 9.57 -6.32 -37.51
N PRO A 78 10.51 -5.34 -37.56
CA PRO A 78 10.41 -4.08 -36.82
C PRO A 78 9.47 -3.06 -37.49
N TYR A 79 8.44 -3.52 -38.20
CA TYR A 79 7.53 -2.68 -38.99
C TYR A 79 6.24 -2.31 -38.24
N GLY A 80 6.24 -2.48 -36.91
CA GLY A 80 5.13 -2.15 -36.03
C GLY A 80 4.71 -3.31 -35.13
N ASN A 81 5.21 -4.52 -35.33
CA ASN A 81 4.96 -5.61 -34.39
C ASN A 81 5.54 -5.28 -33.01
N GLU A 82 4.89 -5.81 -31.98
CA GLU A 82 5.22 -5.56 -30.59
C GLU A 82 5.51 -6.88 -29.87
N ILE A 83 6.36 -6.84 -28.85
CA ILE A 83 6.51 -7.92 -27.90
C ILE A 83 5.67 -7.59 -26.67
N PHE A 84 4.80 -8.53 -26.29
CA PHE A 84 4.10 -8.53 -25.02
C PHE A 84 4.78 -9.50 -24.08
N VAL A 85 5.22 -9.02 -22.91
CA VAL A 85 5.99 -9.81 -21.95
C VAL A 85 5.22 -9.96 -20.65
N GLU A 86 5.27 -11.17 -20.08
CA GLU A 86 4.68 -11.47 -18.79
C GLU A 86 5.68 -12.18 -17.89
N ARG A 87 5.61 -11.87 -16.59
CA ARG A 87 6.27 -12.62 -15.53
C ARG A 87 5.23 -13.03 -14.49
N GLY A 88 5.30 -14.27 -14.03
CA GLY A 88 4.29 -14.83 -13.12
C GLY A 88 4.85 -15.79 -12.10
N ILE A 89 3.94 -16.37 -11.31
CA ILE A 89 4.22 -17.43 -10.33
C ILE A 89 3.38 -18.65 -10.66
N ALA A 90 4.03 -19.81 -10.71
CA ALA A 90 3.35 -21.10 -10.73
C ALA A 90 3.12 -21.59 -9.29
N PHE A 91 1.86 -21.80 -8.91
CA PHE A 91 1.49 -22.17 -7.54
C PHE A 91 1.36 -23.69 -7.30
N GLY A 92 1.66 -24.52 -8.30
CA GLY A 92 1.41 -25.96 -8.32
C GLY A 92 0.05 -26.34 -8.94
N GLY A 93 -0.09 -27.60 -9.38
CA GLY A 93 -1.30 -28.10 -10.02
C GLY A 93 -1.64 -27.45 -11.38
N GLY A 94 -0.64 -26.87 -12.06
CA GLY A 94 -0.81 -26.18 -13.34
C GLY A 94 -1.38 -24.77 -13.24
N VAL A 95 -1.64 -24.26 -12.04
CA VAL A 95 -2.17 -22.89 -11.86
C VAL A 95 -1.03 -21.89 -11.89
N VAL A 96 -1.14 -20.93 -12.82
CA VAL A 96 -0.20 -19.82 -12.98
C VAL A 96 -0.96 -18.51 -12.88
N GLU A 97 -0.41 -17.56 -12.13
CA GLU A 97 -0.85 -16.17 -12.15
C GLU A 97 0.22 -15.32 -12.85
N TRP A 98 -0.18 -14.73 -13.98
CA TRP A 98 0.66 -13.91 -14.84
C TRP A 98 0.50 -12.43 -14.50
N VAL A 99 1.60 -11.70 -14.55
CA VAL A 99 1.62 -10.23 -14.46
C VAL A 99 2.20 -9.69 -15.76
N SER A 100 1.39 -8.90 -16.47
CA SER A 100 1.85 -8.20 -17.67
C SER A 100 2.94 -7.19 -17.33
N LEU A 101 3.99 -7.17 -18.14
CA LEU A 101 5.05 -6.16 -18.12
C LEU A 101 4.86 -5.07 -19.18
N GLY A 102 3.84 -5.19 -20.03
CA GLY A 102 3.48 -4.21 -21.05
C GLY A 102 3.71 -4.69 -22.48
N TYR A 103 3.56 -3.73 -23.40
CA TYR A 103 3.72 -3.90 -24.85
C TYR A 103 4.89 -3.06 -25.32
N HIS A 104 5.79 -3.68 -26.08
CA HIS A 104 7.03 -3.06 -26.54
C HIS A 104 7.17 -3.18 -28.05
N ARG A 105 7.13 -2.06 -28.78
CA ARG A 105 7.39 -1.99 -30.21
C ARG A 105 8.81 -2.45 -30.52
N ILE A 106 8.93 -3.43 -31.42
CA ILE A 106 10.23 -3.94 -31.88
C ILE A 106 10.96 -2.82 -32.63
N ASN A 107 12.15 -2.45 -32.17
CA ASN A 107 13.00 -1.47 -32.85
C ASN A 107 14.16 -2.16 -33.58
N THR A 108 14.79 -3.15 -32.95
CA THR A 108 15.91 -3.89 -33.53
C THR A 108 15.74 -5.39 -33.33
N VAL A 109 16.22 -6.15 -34.31
CA VAL A 109 16.31 -7.61 -34.30
C VAL A 109 17.67 -7.97 -34.89
N GLU A 110 18.49 -8.64 -34.10
CA GLU A 110 19.87 -8.99 -34.44
C GLU A 110 20.10 -10.49 -34.18
N GLN A 111 20.96 -11.11 -35.00
CA GLN A 111 21.33 -12.52 -34.86
C GLN A 111 22.81 -12.65 -35.19
N ASP A 112 23.63 -12.92 -34.17
CA ASP A 112 25.08 -13.01 -34.33
C ASP A 112 25.53 -14.31 -35.03
N ASP A 113 24.81 -15.42 -34.79
CA ASP A 113 25.13 -16.76 -35.31
C ASP A 113 24.05 -17.30 -36.29
N PRO A 114 23.89 -16.71 -37.50
CA PRO A 114 22.85 -17.14 -38.44
C PRO A 114 23.08 -18.54 -39.02
N PRO A 115 22.01 -19.29 -39.38
CA PRO A 115 20.60 -18.88 -39.35
C PRO A 115 19.84 -19.27 -38.07
N ASP A 116 20.43 -20.10 -37.21
CA ASP A 116 19.71 -20.76 -36.10
C ASP A 116 20.21 -20.32 -34.70
N GLY A 117 21.11 -19.34 -34.64
CA GLY A 117 21.57 -18.76 -33.37
C GLY A 117 20.48 -17.98 -32.66
N PRO A 118 20.67 -17.65 -31.37
CA PRO A 118 19.80 -16.76 -30.62
C PRO A 118 19.54 -15.44 -31.35
N ILE A 119 18.36 -14.86 -31.13
CA ILE A 119 17.98 -13.56 -31.67
C ILE A 119 17.85 -12.57 -30.52
N ASP A 120 18.56 -11.45 -30.64
CA ASP A 120 18.49 -10.30 -29.74
C ASP A 120 17.48 -9.28 -30.25
N ILE A 121 16.57 -8.88 -29.37
CA ILE A 121 15.49 -7.94 -29.66
C ILE A 121 15.58 -6.77 -28.69
N ALA A 122 15.71 -5.56 -29.22
CA ALA A 122 15.49 -4.34 -28.45
C ALA A 122 14.14 -3.74 -28.83
N ALA A 123 13.30 -3.52 -27.82
CA ALA A 123 11.97 -2.99 -27.99
C ALA A 123 11.66 -1.90 -26.94
N VAL A 124 10.75 -1.00 -27.27
CA VAL A 124 10.41 0.17 -26.44
C VAL A 124 8.90 0.31 -26.31
N ASP A 125 8.42 0.93 -25.25
CA ASP A 125 6.98 1.15 -25.11
C ASP A 125 6.37 2.00 -26.25
N ARG A 126 5.03 2.06 -26.24
CA ARG A 126 4.24 2.78 -27.25
C ARG A 126 4.42 4.29 -27.23
N MET A 127 5.05 4.87 -26.19
CA MET A 127 5.36 6.30 -26.18
C MET A 127 6.30 6.66 -27.32
N ALA A 128 7.14 5.71 -27.77
CA ALA A 128 8.00 5.90 -28.93
C ALA A 128 7.22 6.33 -30.19
N ASN A 129 5.99 5.87 -30.40
CA ASN A 129 5.17 6.30 -31.55
C ASN A 129 4.84 7.80 -31.48
N ILE A 130 4.61 8.34 -30.29
CA ILE A 130 4.30 9.76 -30.07
C ILE A 130 5.58 10.61 -30.14
N VAL A 131 6.69 10.09 -29.60
CA VAL A 131 8.00 10.77 -29.62
C VAL A 131 8.56 10.89 -31.04
N ASP A 132 8.49 9.80 -31.82
CA ASP A 132 9.03 9.72 -33.18
C ASP A 132 8.17 10.51 -34.18
N SER A 133 6.86 10.56 -33.94
CA SER A 133 5.92 11.25 -34.83
C SER A 133 5.96 12.76 -34.57
N LYS A 134 6.77 13.46 -35.37
CA LYS A 134 6.82 14.93 -35.39
C LYS A 134 5.70 15.51 -36.26
N LEU A 135 5.26 16.72 -35.93
CA LEU A 135 4.23 17.41 -36.72
C LEU A 135 4.81 17.85 -38.07
N THR A 136 4.10 17.53 -39.14
CA THR A 136 4.45 17.91 -40.51
C THR A 136 3.80 19.23 -40.94
N SER A 137 2.84 19.72 -40.16
CA SER A 137 2.19 21.02 -40.31
C SER A 137 1.76 21.56 -38.95
N PRO A 138 1.76 22.89 -38.74
CA PRO A 138 1.28 23.47 -37.49
C PRO A 138 -0.16 23.08 -37.19
N VAL A 139 -0.43 22.79 -35.91
CA VAL A 139 -1.77 22.54 -35.38
C VAL A 139 -2.14 23.65 -34.41
N GLN A 140 -3.39 24.08 -34.46
CA GLN A 140 -3.90 25.15 -33.60
C GLN A 140 -5.18 24.70 -32.90
N PHE A 141 -5.25 24.95 -31.60
CA PHE A 141 -6.40 24.66 -30.76
C PHE A 141 -6.98 25.95 -30.21
N ALA A 142 -8.29 26.11 -30.34
CA ALA A 142 -9.01 27.25 -29.77
C ALA A 142 -9.16 27.08 -28.25
N ALA A 143 -9.29 28.19 -27.52
CA ALA A 143 -9.47 28.20 -26.07
C ALA A 143 -10.63 27.34 -25.53
N THR A 144 -11.63 27.05 -26.37
CA THR A 144 -12.81 26.25 -26.02
C THR A 144 -12.61 24.75 -26.18
N VAL A 145 -11.54 24.31 -26.85
CA VAL A 145 -11.22 22.88 -27.02
C VAL A 145 -10.84 22.32 -25.65
N THR A 146 -11.27 21.09 -25.33
CA THR A 146 -10.99 20.47 -24.04
C THR A 146 -9.58 19.86 -23.99
N TYR A 147 -9.03 19.66 -22.79
CA TYR A 147 -7.75 18.94 -22.64
C TYR A 147 -7.80 17.54 -23.25
N GLY A 148 -8.91 16.82 -23.05
CA GLY A 148 -9.18 15.51 -23.62
C GLY A 148 -9.15 15.54 -25.14
N ASP A 149 -9.86 16.48 -25.78
CA ASP A 149 -9.88 16.59 -27.24
C ASP A 149 -8.48 16.86 -27.84
N VAL A 150 -7.68 17.71 -27.20
CA VAL A 150 -6.30 18.00 -27.64
C VAL A 150 -5.44 16.74 -27.55
N VAL A 151 -5.49 16.04 -26.41
CA VAL A 151 -4.72 14.81 -26.19
C VAL A 151 -5.17 13.73 -27.16
N ASP A 152 -6.48 13.50 -27.29
CA ASP A 152 -7.05 12.50 -28.18
C ASP A 152 -6.63 12.75 -29.62
N GLN A 153 -6.75 13.99 -30.12
CA GLN A 153 -6.36 14.33 -31.49
C GLN A 153 -4.87 14.07 -31.73
N LEU A 154 -4.00 14.58 -30.87
CA LEU A 154 -2.56 14.47 -31.10
C LEU A 154 -2.05 13.03 -30.92
N VAL A 155 -2.52 12.33 -29.89
CA VAL A 155 -2.11 10.96 -29.62
C VAL A 155 -2.60 10.02 -30.73
N THR A 156 -3.87 10.12 -31.16
CA THR A 156 -4.40 9.23 -32.20
C THR A 156 -3.87 9.54 -33.61
N ASP A 157 -3.46 10.78 -33.88
CA ASP A 157 -2.74 11.14 -35.10
C ASP A 157 -1.34 10.49 -35.16
N ALA A 158 -0.67 10.34 -34.02
CA ALA A 158 0.60 9.62 -33.92
C ALA A 158 0.42 8.09 -33.89
N TYR A 159 -0.60 7.63 -33.18
CA TYR A 159 -0.86 6.22 -32.94
C TYR A 159 -2.36 5.96 -32.90
N ALA A 160 -2.94 5.65 -34.07
CA ALA A 160 -4.39 5.54 -34.26
C ALA A 160 -5.09 4.49 -33.38
N ALA A 161 -4.36 3.48 -32.89
CA ALA A 161 -4.90 2.44 -32.03
C ALA A 161 -4.79 2.76 -30.51
N ALA A 162 -4.30 3.96 -30.15
CA ALA A 162 -4.17 4.36 -28.77
C ALA A 162 -5.53 4.34 -28.05
N VAL A 163 -5.55 3.75 -26.85
CA VAL A 163 -6.64 3.88 -25.89
C VAL A 163 -6.15 4.79 -24.78
N ILE A 164 -6.93 5.82 -24.44
CA ILE A 164 -6.56 6.86 -23.48
C ILE A 164 -7.51 6.78 -22.28
N GLU A 165 -6.94 6.72 -21.08
CA GLU A 165 -7.68 6.62 -19.82
C GLU A 165 -7.27 7.77 -18.90
N TRP A 166 -8.24 8.60 -18.51
CA TRP A 166 -8.05 9.66 -17.52
C TRP A 166 -8.53 9.18 -16.15
N ASP A 167 -7.74 9.43 -15.12
CA ASP A 167 -8.17 9.20 -13.74
C ASP A 167 -9.29 10.16 -13.29
N ASP A 168 -9.27 11.36 -13.85
CA ASP A 168 -10.23 12.43 -13.61
C ASP A 168 -10.87 12.89 -14.93
N PRO A 169 -12.10 12.43 -15.25
CA PRO A 169 -12.79 12.81 -16.47
C PRO A 169 -13.23 14.28 -16.49
N ASP A 170 -13.34 14.94 -15.33
CA ASP A 170 -13.72 16.36 -15.27
C ASP A 170 -12.56 17.24 -15.75
N VAL A 171 -11.32 16.86 -15.45
CA VAL A 171 -10.12 17.51 -16.02
C VAL A 171 -10.08 17.34 -17.54
N ALA A 172 -10.36 16.13 -18.04
CA ALA A 172 -10.36 15.86 -19.48
C ALA A 172 -11.36 16.75 -20.24
N THR A 173 -12.55 16.98 -19.66
CA THR A 173 -13.62 17.78 -20.30
C THR A 173 -13.48 19.29 -20.07
N THR A 174 -12.49 19.74 -19.32
CA THR A 174 -12.25 21.16 -19.08
C THR A 174 -11.63 21.83 -20.31
N PRO A 175 -12.12 23.01 -20.75
CA PRO A 175 -11.49 23.78 -21.82
C PRO A 175 -10.05 24.20 -21.48
N ILE A 176 -9.16 24.19 -22.47
CA ILE A 176 -7.76 24.63 -22.31
C ILE A 176 -7.62 26.11 -21.94
N GLY A 177 -8.68 26.90 -22.13
CA GLY A 177 -8.79 28.28 -21.63
C GLY A 177 -7.97 29.32 -22.40
N ARG A 178 -7.10 28.90 -23.33
CA ARG A 178 -6.35 29.78 -24.22
C ARG A 178 -6.14 29.16 -25.60
N THR A 179 -6.00 30.00 -26.62
CA THR A 179 -5.60 29.52 -27.95
C THR A 179 -4.12 29.15 -27.93
N VAL A 180 -3.79 27.95 -28.39
CA VAL A 180 -2.42 27.45 -28.49
C VAL A 180 -2.16 26.88 -29.88
N ALA A 181 -0.90 26.96 -30.30
CA ALA A 181 -0.43 26.35 -31.53
C ALA A 181 0.88 25.61 -31.25
N GLU A 182 1.05 24.46 -31.88
CA GLU A 182 2.29 23.68 -31.84
C GLU A 182 2.73 23.40 -33.29
N GLU A 183 4.03 23.54 -33.54
CA GLU A 183 4.58 23.49 -34.90
C GLU A 183 5.41 22.23 -35.17
N LYS A 184 5.98 21.60 -34.14
CA LYS A 184 7.02 20.58 -34.34
C LYS A 184 6.91 19.41 -33.36
N ASP A 185 7.00 19.67 -32.06
CA ASP A 185 7.22 18.61 -31.07
C ASP A 185 5.93 18.26 -30.32
N ARG A 186 5.19 17.32 -30.92
CA ARG A 186 3.93 16.82 -30.37
C ARG A 186 4.09 16.29 -28.94
N HIS A 187 5.10 15.46 -28.69
CA HIS A 187 5.31 14.88 -27.36
C HIS A 187 5.60 15.97 -26.34
N LYS A 188 6.53 16.89 -26.64
CA LYS A 188 6.85 17.99 -25.71
C LYS A 188 5.63 18.84 -25.40
N PHE A 189 4.82 19.19 -26.40
CA PHE A 189 3.61 19.95 -26.20
C PHE A 189 2.60 19.23 -25.29
N LEU A 190 2.37 17.92 -25.52
CA LEU A 190 1.52 17.09 -24.67
C LEU A 190 2.07 16.97 -23.24
N ASP A 191 3.38 16.80 -23.09
CA ASP A 191 4.03 16.70 -21.79
C ASP A 191 3.90 18.00 -20.99
N ASP A 192 4.09 19.16 -21.64
CA ASP A 192 3.91 20.48 -21.01
C ASP A 192 2.43 20.72 -20.64
N LEU A 193 1.48 20.24 -21.45
CA LEU A 193 0.04 20.30 -21.19
C LEU A 193 -0.34 19.47 -19.96
N ILE A 194 0.03 18.20 -19.94
CA ILE A 194 -0.34 17.25 -18.88
C ILE A 194 0.40 17.58 -17.58
N THR A 195 1.67 17.99 -17.65
CA THR A 195 2.42 18.45 -16.48
C THR A 195 1.82 19.74 -15.89
N GLY A 196 1.33 20.64 -16.75
CA GLY A 196 0.60 21.84 -16.32
C GLY A 196 -0.67 21.55 -15.53
N LEU A 197 -1.31 20.40 -15.78
CA LEU A 197 -2.47 19.89 -15.03
C LEU A 197 -2.08 19.20 -13.71
N GLY A 198 -0.79 19.08 -13.40
CA GLY A 198 -0.30 18.34 -12.24
C GLY A 198 -0.37 16.82 -12.38
N LYS A 199 -0.50 16.31 -13.62
CA LYS A 199 -0.68 14.88 -13.92
C LYS A 199 0.59 14.26 -14.50
N THR A 200 0.64 12.94 -14.50
CA THR A 200 1.62 12.11 -15.20
C THR A 200 0.93 11.31 -16.29
N TRP A 201 1.65 10.94 -17.34
CA TRP A 201 1.12 10.15 -18.43
C TRP A 201 2.14 9.15 -18.95
N PHE A 202 1.70 7.94 -19.23
CA PHE A 202 2.53 6.84 -19.74
C PHE A 202 1.66 5.70 -20.25
N PHE A 203 2.21 4.81 -21.08
CA PHE A 203 1.53 3.57 -21.44
C PHE A 203 1.70 2.53 -20.31
N ASP A 204 0.58 2.04 -19.78
CA ASP A 204 0.60 1.08 -18.68
C ASP A 204 0.79 -0.38 -19.16
N HIS A 205 0.82 -1.30 -18.20
CA HIS A 205 0.92 -2.75 -18.45
C HIS A 205 -0.18 -3.34 -19.35
N ARG A 206 -1.29 -2.63 -19.60
CA ARG A 206 -2.37 -3.04 -20.52
C ARG A 206 -2.17 -2.48 -21.93
N GLY A 207 -1.13 -1.69 -22.16
CA GLY A 207 -0.91 -0.94 -23.40
C GLY A 207 -1.85 0.25 -23.56
N ILE A 208 -2.42 0.75 -22.47
CA ILE A 208 -3.34 1.91 -22.43
C ILE A 208 -2.54 3.13 -21.99
N LEU A 209 -2.72 4.27 -22.67
CA LEU A 209 -2.14 5.55 -22.25
C LEU A 209 -2.94 6.06 -21.06
N VAL A 210 -2.37 5.97 -19.86
CA VAL A 210 -3.01 6.46 -18.63
C VAL A 210 -2.55 7.87 -18.34
N ILE A 211 -3.47 8.75 -17.97
CA ILE A 211 -3.22 10.11 -17.51
C ILE A 211 -3.76 10.21 -16.09
N ARG A 212 -2.88 10.38 -15.12
CA ARG A 212 -3.24 10.27 -13.70
C ARG A 212 -2.43 11.15 -12.77
N ASP A 213 -2.94 11.34 -11.57
CA ASP A 213 -2.22 11.94 -10.47
C ASP A 213 -1.06 11.05 -10.00
N LEU A 214 -0.04 11.67 -9.40
CA LEU A 214 1.04 10.95 -8.74
C LEU A 214 0.50 10.25 -7.48
N PRO A 215 0.90 8.99 -7.22
CA PRO A 215 0.54 8.30 -5.99
C PRO A 215 0.94 9.08 -4.73
N ASP A 216 0.15 8.93 -3.67
CA ASP A 216 0.48 9.47 -2.35
C ASP A 216 1.70 8.74 -1.77
N PRO A 217 2.86 9.41 -1.60
CA PRO A 217 4.08 8.77 -1.12
C PRO A 217 3.98 8.27 0.32
N SER A 218 3.00 8.74 1.09
CA SER A 218 2.80 8.32 2.49
C SER A 218 2.13 6.95 2.64
N ARG A 219 1.64 6.37 1.55
CA ARG A 219 0.85 5.13 1.53
C ARG A 219 1.57 4.04 0.76
N PRO A 220 2.54 3.33 1.36
CA PRO A 220 3.30 2.32 0.66
C PRO A 220 2.40 1.17 0.20
N VAL A 221 2.58 0.74 -1.06
CA VAL A 221 1.85 -0.37 -1.68
C VAL A 221 2.56 -1.71 -1.47
N TRP A 222 3.84 -1.67 -1.13
CA TRP A 222 4.66 -2.86 -0.89
C TRP A 222 5.73 -2.59 0.17
N ILE A 223 6.14 -3.66 0.83
CA ILE A 223 7.16 -3.64 1.86
C ILE A 223 8.36 -4.45 1.37
N VAL A 224 9.52 -3.81 1.29
CA VAL A 224 10.79 -4.44 0.92
C VAL A 224 11.64 -4.56 2.19
N ALA A 225 11.75 -5.79 2.68
CA ALA A 225 12.23 -6.11 4.01
C ALA A 225 13.40 -7.07 3.99
N GLN A 226 14.39 -6.87 4.88
CA GLN A 226 15.40 -7.89 5.19
C GLN A 226 14.86 -8.92 6.20
N GLY A 227 15.40 -10.14 6.17
CA GLY A 227 15.16 -11.17 7.18
C GLY A 227 14.24 -12.29 6.70
N GLU A 228 13.82 -13.16 7.62
CA GLU A 228 12.91 -14.27 7.32
C GLU A 228 11.56 -13.74 6.82
N GLY A 229 11.08 -14.25 5.68
CA GLY A 229 9.90 -13.73 4.99
C GLY A 229 10.10 -12.36 4.33
N GLY A 230 11.31 -11.81 4.37
CA GLY A 230 11.70 -10.60 3.66
C GLY A 230 12.03 -10.89 2.19
N VAL A 231 11.93 -9.85 1.37
CA VAL A 231 12.25 -9.91 -0.07
C VAL A 231 13.52 -9.14 -0.43
N LEU A 232 14.11 -8.37 0.50
CA LEU A 232 15.32 -7.59 0.26
C LEU A 232 16.54 -8.51 0.23
N VAL A 233 17.32 -8.43 -0.86
CA VAL A 233 18.57 -9.18 -1.06
C VAL A 233 19.77 -8.31 -0.70
N GLU A 234 19.80 -7.08 -1.21
CA GLU A 234 20.91 -6.14 -1.04
C GLU A 234 20.37 -4.70 -1.09
N ALA A 235 20.96 -3.77 -0.35
CA ALA A 235 20.66 -2.34 -0.44
C ALA A 235 21.93 -1.51 -0.32
N ASN A 236 22.01 -0.45 -1.11
CA ASN A 236 23.03 0.58 -1.09
C ASN A 236 22.36 1.95 -0.93
N ARG A 237 22.96 2.81 -0.11
CA ARG A 237 22.46 4.13 0.26
C ARG A 237 23.45 5.19 -0.22
N SER A 238 22.98 6.21 -0.92
CA SER A 238 23.80 7.34 -1.36
C SER A 238 23.16 8.67 -0.98
N LEU A 239 23.97 9.68 -0.66
CA LEU A 239 23.51 11.04 -0.34
C LEU A 239 24.20 12.05 -1.28
N SER A 240 23.46 12.75 -2.15
CA SER A 240 24.04 13.68 -3.14
C SER A 240 23.25 14.98 -3.28
N ARG A 241 23.93 16.14 -3.14
CA ARG A 241 23.35 17.46 -3.42
C ARG A 241 23.18 17.73 -4.93
N ILE A 242 23.90 17.01 -5.79
CA ILE A 242 23.93 17.28 -7.23
C ILE A 242 22.57 16.90 -7.82
N GLY A 243 21.95 17.83 -8.55
CA GLY A 243 20.64 17.61 -9.20
C GLY A 243 19.43 17.75 -8.26
N THR A 244 19.63 18.03 -6.98
CA THR A 244 18.54 18.25 -6.01
C THR A 244 18.15 19.74 -5.97
N TYR A 245 16.86 20.01 -6.04
CA TYR A 245 16.27 21.35 -5.89
C TYR A 245 15.19 21.34 -4.81
N ASN A 246 15.06 22.45 -4.09
CA ASN A 246 14.09 22.62 -3.00
C ASN A 246 13.02 23.68 -3.30
N GLY A 247 12.95 24.10 -4.56
CA GLY A 247 11.85 24.88 -5.11
C GLY A 247 11.67 24.66 -6.61
N VAL A 248 10.46 24.88 -7.09
CA VAL A 248 10.15 24.95 -8.53
C VAL A 248 9.45 26.25 -8.80
N LEU A 249 9.97 27.00 -9.76
CA LEU A 249 9.34 28.18 -10.32
C LEU A 249 8.67 27.79 -11.64
N ALA A 250 7.35 27.80 -11.68
CA ALA A 250 6.57 27.64 -12.90
C ALA A 250 6.17 29.00 -13.46
N THR A 251 6.34 29.21 -14.76
CA THR A 251 6.00 30.45 -15.47
C THR A 251 5.17 30.20 -16.73
N GLY A 252 4.16 31.04 -16.95
CA GLY A 252 3.40 31.09 -18.19
C GLY A 252 4.13 31.93 -19.25
N GLU A 253 4.19 31.43 -20.48
CA GLU A 253 4.81 32.14 -21.63
C GLU A 253 3.78 32.75 -22.59
N GLY A 254 2.64 33.19 -22.06
CA GLY A 254 1.63 33.86 -22.87
C GLY A 254 2.17 35.12 -23.56
N LEU A 255 1.92 35.25 -24.86
CA LEU A 255 2.15 36.48 -25.62
C LEU A 255 0.99 37.50 -25.45
N ASP A 256 0.07 37.25 -24.52
CA ASP A 256 -1.02 38.16 -24.19
C ASP A 256 -0.51 39.35 -23.36
N THR A 257 -1.24 40.47 -23.40
CA THR A 257 -0.90 41.70 -22.65
C THR A 257 -1.15 41.59 -21.13
N GLN A 258 -1.35 40.38 -20.60
CA GLN A 258 -1.50 40.13 -19.17
C GLN A 258 -0.16 39.77 -18.52
N ALA A 259 -0.05 39.97 -17.21
CA ALA A 259 1.13 39.52 -16.48
C ALA A 259 1.27 37.99 -16.63
N PRO A 260 2.46 37.46 -16.94
CA PRO A 260 2.65 36.02 -17.10
C PRO A 260 2.32 35.30 -15.80
N ALA A 261 1.56 34.21 -15.90
CA ALA A 261 1.23 33.35 -14.77
C ALA A 261 2.52 32.90 -14.07
N ARG A 262 2.55 32.91 -12.74
CA ARG A 262 3.74 32.56 -11.98
C ARG A 262 3.37 31.85 -10.69
N GLY A 263 4.03 30.73 -10.42
CA GLY A 263 3.85 29.95 -9.20
C GLY A 263 5.18 29.43 -8.69
N LEU A 264 5.50 29.69 -7.43
CA LEU A 264 6.70 29.17 -6.77
C LEU A 264 6.28 28.18 -5.68
N ALA A 265 6.57 26.90 -5.90
CA ALA A 265 6.45 25.87 -4.87
C ALA A 265 7.81 25.68 -4.19
N VAL A 266 7.83 25.53 -2.87
CA VAL A 266 9.08 25.30 -2.12
C VAL A 266 8.88 24.31 -0.96
N ASP A 267 9.98 23.69 -0.54
CA ASP A 267 10.05 22.94 0.71
C ASP A 267 9.96 23.90 1.92
N THR A 268 8.82 23.89 2.62
CA THR A 268 8.60 24.72 3.81
C THR A 268 8.75 23.97 5.13
N ASN A 269 9.01 22.65 5.10
CA ASN A 269 9.05 21.85 6.31
C ASN A 269 10.18 22.33 7.25
N PRO A 270 9.87 22.82 8.48
CA PRO A 270 10.86 23.26 9.45
C PRO A 270 11.91 22.20 9.84
N SER A 271 11.55 20.92 9.79
CA SER A 271 12.46 19.80 10.11
C SER A 271 13.22 19.28 8.88
N SER A 272 12.97 19.82 7.69
CA SER A 272 13.63 19.37 6.46
C SER A 272 15.04 19.95 6.34
N PRO A 273 16.09 19.11 6.13
CA PRO A 273 17.43 19.59 5.79
C PRO A 273 17.48 20.42 4.50
N THR A 274 16.56 20.16 3.56
CA THR A 274 16.43 20.87 2.28
C THR A 274 15.50 22.07 2.35
N ARG A 275 15.01 22.47 3.53
CA ARG A 275 14.10 23.61 3.69
C ARG A 275 14.55 24.86 2.94
N TRP A 276 13.62 25.50 2.24
CA TRP A 276 13.86 26.74 1.51
C TRP A 276 14.39 27.86 2.41
N GLY A 277 15.53 28.43 2.02
CA GLY A 277 16.21 29.46 2.81
C GLY A 277 16.86 28.95 4.09
N GLY A 278 16.91 27.62 4.31
CA GLY A 278 17.74 26.98 5.32
C GLY A 278 19.19 26.76 4.84
N PRO A 279 19.97 25.90 5.51
CA PRO A 279 21.37 25.62 5.17
C PRO A 279 21.60 25.11 3.74
N PHE A 280 20.61 24.43 3.14
CA PHE A 280 20.67 23.97 1.75
C PHE A 280 20.66 25.12 0.72
N GLY A 281 20.18 26.29 1.13
CA GLY A 281 20.03 27.48 0.29
C GLY A 281 18.70 27.53 -0.45
N LYS A 282 18.64 28.37 -1.48
CA LYS A 282 17.49 28.52 -2.38
C LYS A 282 17.88 27.99 -3.75
N VAL A 283 17.58 26.73 -4.02
CA VAL A 283 17.92 26.05 -5.28
C VAL A 283 16.60 25.74 -6.00
N ALA A 284 16.29 26.54 -7.02
CA ALA A 284 15.06 26.41 -7.79
C ALA A 284 15.32 25.76 -9.15
N ARG A 285 14.39 24.90 -9.58
CA ARG A 285 14.24 24.50 -10.98
C ARG A 285 13.19 25.40 -11.64
N GLU A 286 13.45 25.81 -12.87
CA GLU A 286 12.49 26.56 -13.68
C GLU A 286 11.69 25.59 -14.56
N PHE A 287 10.38 25.86 -14.67
CA PHE A 287 9.46 25.22 -15.60
C PHE A 287 8.69 26.32 -16.30
N SER A 288 8.62 26.25 -17.62
CA SER A 288 7.94 27.27 -18.39
C SER A 288 7.02 26.59 -19.39
N SER A 289 5.78 27.06 -19.47
CA SER A 289 4.81 26.51 -20.40
C SER A 289 3.84 27.59 -20.86
N PRO A 290 3.59 27.72 -22.17
CA PRO A 290 2.58 28.63 -22.68
C PRO A 290 1.18 28.21 -22.26
N LEU A 291 0.97 27.05 -21.64
CA LEU A 291 -0.35 26.53 -21.24
C LEU A 291 -0.73 26.95 -19.82
N LEU A 292 0.20 27.52 -19.05
CA LEU A 292 -0.10 28.09 -17.74
C LEU A 292 -0.77 29.45 -17.92
N THR A 293 -2.08 29.52 -17.62
CA THR A 293 -2.92 30.72 -17.80
C THR A 293 -3.22 31.46 -16.51
N SER A 294 -2.96 30.85 -15.36
CA SER A 294 -3.21 31.45 -14.04
C SER A 294 -2.12 31.07 -13.03
N ASP A 295 -1.93 31.92 -12.02
CA ASP A 295 -0.98 31.65 -10.93
C ASP A 295 -1.32 30.35 -10.20
N ALA A 296 -2.62 30.05 -10.01
CA ALA A 296 -3.06 28.80 -9.40
C ALA A 296 -2.64 27.55 -10.20
N GLN A 297 -2.72 27.60 -11.53
CA GLN A 297 -2.20 26.53 -12.40
C GLN A 297 -0.67 26.44 -12.32
N ALA A 298 0.03 27.57 -12.37
CA ALA A 298 1.48 27.59 -12.25
C ALA A 298 1.94 27.01 -10.90
N GLU A 299 1.27 27.35 -9.80
CA GLU A 299 1.51 26.76 -8.49
C GLU A 299 1.27 25.24 -8.48
N LEU A 300 0.18 24.76 -9.07
CA LEU A 300 -0.12 23.32 -9.13
C LEU A 300 0.96 22.56 -9.91
N ALA A 301 1.37 23.09 -11.06
CA ALA A 301 2.47 22.54 -11.86
C ALA A 301 3.78 22.53 -11.06
N ALA A 302 4.12 23.66 -10.41
CA ALA A 302 5.30 23.78 -9.56
C ALA A 302 5.30 22.77 -8.41
N ARG A 303 4.16 22.61 -7.70
CA ARG A 303 4.01 21.63 -6.62
C ARG A 303 4.19 20.21 -7.11
N THR A 304 3.67 19.89 -8.29
CA THR A 304 3.75 18.55 -8.88
C THR A 304 5.18 18.20 -9.27
N ILE A 305 5.86 19.09 -10.00
CA ILE A 305 7.26 18.92 -10.39
C ILE A 305 8.15 18.84 -9.14
N LEU A 306 7.85 19.66 -8.13
CA LEU A 306 8.57 19.66 -6.88
C LEU A 306 8.33 18.36 -6.11
N ARG A 307 7.10 17.82 -6.05
CA ARG A 307 6.79 16.54 -5.40
C ARG A 307 7.51 15.36 -6.07
N ARG A 308 7.66 15.37 -7.41
CA ARG A 308 8.48 14.37 -8.12
C ARG A 308 9.94 14.40 -7.73
N SER A 309 10.46 15.55 -7.30
CA SER A 309 11.88 15.74 -6.98
C SER A 309 12.22 15.86 -5.50
N LEU A 310 11.22 16.10 -4.66
CA LEU A 310 11.38 16.20 -3.21
C LEU A 310 11.56 14.80 -2.66
N GLY A 311 12.82 14.40 -2.62
CA GLY A 311 13.30 13.54 -1.57
C GLY A 311 14.32 14.27 -0.72
N MET A 312 14.73 13.68 0.41
CA MET A 312 16.09 13.96 0.85
C MET A 312 17.02 13.62 -0.34
N PRO A 313 18.22 14.21 -0.45
CA PRO A 313 19.23 13.80 -1.42
C PRO A 313 19.69 12.34 -1.24
N TYR A 314 18.90 11.51 -0.57
CA TYR A 314 19.13 10.15 -0.16
C TYR A 314 18.42 9.20 -1.12
N ASN A 315 19.24 8.51 -1.91
CA ASN A 315 18.77 7.48 -2.82
C ASN A 315 19.10 6.12 -2.23
N VAL A 316 18.18 5.17 -2.42
CA VAL A 316 18.44 3.77 -2.13
C VAL A 316 18.33 2.96 -3.41
N ASP A 317 19.45 2.35 -3.77
CA ASP A 317 19.49 1.30 -4.78
C ASP A 317 19.38 -0.04 -4.06
N PHE A 318 18.47 -0.89 -4.48
CA PHE A 318 18.30 -2.20 -3.85
C PHE A 318 18.08 -3.31 -4.86
N ARG A 319 18.43 -4.52 -4.42
CA ARG A 319 18.10 -5.77 -5.08
C ARG A 319 17.10 -6.54 -4.24
N SER A 320 16.06 -7.08 -4.85
CA SER A 320 15.05 -7.87 -4.15
C SER A 320 14.61 -9.10 -4.95
N ILE A 321 13.91 -10.00 -4.28
CA ILE A 321 13.01 -10.94 -4.95
C ILE A 321 12.06 -10.13 -5.84
N VAL A 322 11.83 -10.64 -7.04
CA VAL A 322 11.16 -9.86 -8.07
C VAL A 322 9.66 -9.84 -7.82
N ASN A 323 9.14 -8.63 -7.64
CA ASN A 323 7.72 -8.38 -7.66
C ASN A 323 7.36 -7.68 -8.99
N PRO A 324 6.90 -8.43 -10.03
CA PRO A 324 6.57 -7.85 -11.33
C PRO A 324 5.32 -6.94 -11.30
N ALA A 325 4.63 -6.86 -10.16
CA ALA A 325 3.51 -5.96 -9.97
C ALA A 325 3.94 -4.52 -9.63
N LEU A 326 5.17 -4.31 -9.20
CA LEU A 326 5.70 -2.96 -8.94
C LEU A 326 5.87 -2.21 -10.27
N ASP A 327 5.62 -0.91 -10.22
CA ASP A 327 5.78 0.04 -11.32
C ASP A 327 6.54 1.27 -10.79
N PRO A 328 7.28 2.04 -11.60
CA PRO A 328 7.78 3.33 -11.14
C PRO A 328 6.66 4.24 -10.60
N ASP A 329 7.05 5.20 -9.78
CA ASP A 329 6.17 6.05 -8.96
C ASP A 329 5.41 5.29 -7.84
N ASP A 330 5.55 3.97 -7.71
CA ASP A 330 4.95 3.24 -6.60
C ASP A 330 5.67 3.58 -5.27
N PRO A 331 4.92 3.95 -4.22
CA PRO A 331 5.48 4.15 -2.90
C PRO A 331 5.73 2.80 -2.21
N ILE A 332 6.91 2.63 -1.62
CA ILE A 332 7.29 1.42 -0.88
C ILE A 332 7.85 1.78 0.48
N ALA A 333 7.76 0.85 1.42
CA ALA A 333 8.49 0.91 2.67
C ALA A 333 9.74 0.05 2.57
N LEU A 334 10.92 0.64 2.73
CA LEU A 334 12.20 -0.07 2.79
C LEU A 334 12.64 -0.20 4.23
N GLY A 335 12.85 -1.42 4.72
CA GLY A 335 13.46 -1.61 6.04
C GLY A 335 14.79 -2.35 5.95
N ILE A 336 15.83 -1.52 5.98
CA ILE A 336 17.25 -1.87 5.83
C ILE A 336 17.91 -2.01 7.22
N GLU A 337 17.28 -1.47 8.28
CA GLU A 337 17.72 -1.57 9.67
C GLU A 337 16.72 -2.37 10.50
N GLY A 338 16.94 -3.69 10.62
CA GLY A 338 16.23 -4.54 11.58
C GLY A 338 14.76 -4.83 11.24
N ALA A 339 14.49 -6.09 10.89
CA ALA A 339 13.19 -6.77 10.88
C ALA A 339 11.96 -5.90 10.54
N VAL A 340 11.64 -5.77 9.25
CA VAL A 340 10.34 -5.21 8.86
C VAL A 340 9.24 -6.19 9.20
N GLN A 341 8.34 -5.75 10.06
CA GLN A 341 7.19 -6.54 10.48
C GLN A 341 6.02 -6.37 9.51
N ILE A 342 5.45 -7.51 9.15
CA ILE A 342 4.29 -7.72 8.29
C ILE A 342 3.06 -6.97 8.83
N ALA A 343 2.25 -6.41 7.93
CA ALA A 343 1.02 -5.66 8.20
C ALA A 343 0.05 -6.35 9.20
N GLU A 344 -0.87 -5.57 9.82
CA GLU A 344 -1.88 -5.88 10.88
C GLU A 344 -2.85 -7.08 10.63
N ARG A 345 -2.45 -8.18 10.00
CA ARG A 345 -3.35 -9.32 9.69
C ARG A 345 -2.82 -10.70 10.01
N GLU A 346 -1.60 -10.84 10.53
CA GLU A 346 -1.16 -12.15 11.02
C GLU A 346 -1.87 -12.46 12.35
N LEU A 347 -2.68 -13.54 12.35
CA LEU A 347 -3.28 -14.10 13.55
C LEU A 347 -2.16 -14.78 14.35
N ILE A 348 -1.78 -14.20 15.48
CA ILE A 348 -0.76 -14.75 16.38
C ILE A 348 -1.37 -15.85 17.24
N MET A 349 -2.56 -15.61 17.78
CA MET A 349 -3.31 -16.58 18.56
C MET A 349 -4.78 -16.49 18.23
N GLY A 350 -5.47 -17.62 18.23
CA GLY A 350 -6.90 -17.70 18.02
C GLY A 350 -7.52 -18.83 18.82
N ASP A 351 -8.71 -18.57 19.36
CA ASP A 351 -9.55 -19.54 20.04
C ASP A 351 -11.01 -19.34 19.63
N SER A 352 -11.58 -20.35 18.98
CA SER A 352 -13.00 -20.39 18.61
C SER A 352 -13.83 -21.22 19.59
N PHE A 353 -13.21 -21.70 20.67
CA PHE A 353 -13.84 -22.44 21.76
C PHE A 353 -14.65 -23.66 21.27
N SER A 354 -14.20 -24.28 20.18
CA SER A 354 -14.88 -25.40 19.52
C SER A 354 -14.80 -26.71 20.29
N ARG A 355 -13.83 -26.80 21.22
CA ARG A 355 -13.61 -27.94 22.11
C ARG A 355 -14.67 -28.09 23.19
N THR A 356 -14.63 -29.20 23.91
CA THR A 356 -15.41 -29.42 25.14
C THR A 356 -14.48 -29.68 26.31
N VAL A 357 -14.48 -28.78 27.29
CA VAL A 357 -13.63 -28.81 28.49
C VAL A 357 -14.46 -28.33 29.69
N VAL A 358 -14.34 -29.04 30.82
CA VAL A 358 -15.00 -28.71 32.09
C VAL A 358 -13.92 -28.36 33.11
N ASP A 359 -14.24 -27.45 34.02
CA ASP A 359 -13.36 -26.93 35.07
C ASP A 359 -12.06 -26.28 34.55
N ALA A 360 -12.04 -25.87 33.29
CA ALA A 360 -10.90 -25.22 32.64
C ALA A 360 -11.31 -24.57 31.31
N ILE A 361 -10.42 -23.72 30.79
CA ILE A 361 -10.52 -23.24 29.41
C ILE A 361 -9.84 -24.23 28.45
N GLY A 362 -8.72 -24.87 28.85
CA GLY A 362 -7.98 -25.83 28.04
C GLY A 362 -6.93 -25.18 27.11
N THR A 363 -6.62 -25.84 25.99
CA THR A 363 -5.68 -25.34 24.98
C THR A 363 -6.45 -24.79 23.79
N SER A 364 -6.08 -23.60 23.31
CA SER A 364 -6.69 -22.98 22.13
C SER A 364 -6.43 -23.79 20.86
N GLU A 365 -7.24 -23.58 19.82
CA GLU A 365 -7.02 -24.19 18.50
C GLU A 365 -5.69 -23.75 17.85
N SER A 366 -5.12 -22.63 18.31
CA SER A 366 -3.78 -22.15 17.96
C SER A 366 -2.63 -22.82 18.74
N GLY A 367 -2.93 -23.75 19.65
CA GLY A 367 -1.93 -24.53 20.39
C GLY A 367 -1.45 -23.88 21.70
N HIS A 368 -2.07 -22.79 22.15
CA HIS A 368 -1.68 -22.08 23.38
C HIS A 368 -2.52 -22.53 24.57
N ALA A 369 -1.86 -22.96 25.65
CA ALA A 369 -2.54 -23.35 26.88
C ALA A 369 -3.05 -22.13 27.65
N TRP A 370 -4.35 -22.09 27.93
CA TRP A 370 -4.92 -21.06 28.79
C TRP A 370 -4.57 -21.30 30.25
N THR A 371 -4.22 -20.24 30.94
CA THR A 371 -4.08 -20.19 32.40
C THR A 371 -5.18 -19.31 32.97
N THR A 372 -5.75 -19.70 34.10
CA THR A 372 -6.80 -18.93 34.79
C THR A 372 -6.28 -18.36 36.11
N ALA A 373 -6.84 -17.22 36.52
CA ALA A 373 -6.60 -16.59 37.80
C ALA A 373 -7.88 -15.99 38.37
N GLY A 374 -8.07 -16.07 39.68
CA GLY A 374 -9.28 -15.61 40.37
C GLY A 374 -10.47 -16.56 40.20
N GLY A 375 -11.01 -17.04 41.32
CA GLY A 375 -12.13 -17.99 41.35
C GLY A 375 -11.72 -19.47 41.20
N PRO A 376 -12.64 -20.41 41.51
CA PRO A 376 -12.40 -21.84 41.36
C PRO A 376 -12.40 -22.29 39.90
N ALA A 377 -11.77 -23.44 39.64
CA ALA A 377 -11.73 -24.10 38.33
C ALA A 377 -13.15 -24.35 37.76
N SER A 378 -14.10 -24.71 38.62
CA SER A 378 -15.51 -24.97 38.29
C SER A 378 -16.28 -23.80 37.69
N ASP A 379 -15.71 -22.60 37.71
CA ASP A 379 -16.31 -21.43 37.09
C ASP A 379 -16.17 -21.42 35.56
N TRP A 380 -15.27 -22.23 35.01
CA TRP A 380 -14.87 -22.22 33.60
C TRP A 380 -15.40 -23.44 32.86
N GLN A 381 -16.12 -23.21 31.77
CA GLN A 381 -16.62 -24.28 30.92
C GLN A 381 -16.54 -23.90 29.45
N VAL A 382 -15.93 -24.73 28.62
CA VAL A 382 -15.93 -24.59 27.17
C VAL A 382 -16.78 -25.71 26.59
N ALA A 383 -17.84 -25.36 25.87
CA ALA A 383 -18.70 -26.33 25.19
C ALA A 383 -19.52 -25.61 24.11
N ALA A 384 -19.98 -26.36 23.11
CA ALA A 384 -20.87 -25.84 22.06
C ALA A 384 -20.35 -24.57 21.34
N GLY A 385 -19.03 -24.46 21.15
CA GLY A 385 -18.40 -23.35 20.43
C GLY A 385 -18.28 -22.06 21.24
N VAL A 386 -18.45 -22.10 22.56
CA VAL A 386 -18.34 -20.91 23.43
C VAL A 386 -17.62 -21.23 24.74
N LEU A 387 -16.89 -20.24 25.26
CA LEU A 387 -16.45 -20.21 26.65
C LEU A 387 -17.55 -19.60 27.52
N SER A 388 -18.05 -20.36 28.48
CA SER A 388 -18.97 -19.90 29.52
C SER A 388 -18.21 -19.62 30.81
N LYS A 389 -18.47 -18.46 31.43
CA LYS A 389 -17.85 -18.08 32.71
C LYS A 389 -18.90 -17.67 33.73
N THR A 390 -18.74 -18.20 34.95
CA THR A 390 -19.50 -17.79 36.14
C THR A 390 -18.58 -17.12 37.15
N ASN A 391 -18.93 -15.96 37.73
CA ASN A 391 -18.21 -15.33 38.83
C ASN A 391 -19.05 -15.31 40.11
N ALA A 392 -18.40 -15.56 41.25
CA ALA A 392 -18.96 -15.25 42.55
C ALA A 392 -19.27 -13.75 42.67
N ALA A 393 -20.16 -13.39 43.61
CA ALA A 393 -20.47 -11.98 43.86
C ALA A 393 -19.20 -11.23 44.31
N ASN A 394 -18.98 -10.04 43.75
CA ASN A 394 -17.80 -9.23 44.02
C ASN A 394 -16.46 -9.94 43.72
N ALA A 395 -16.41 -10.74 42.65
CA ALA A 395 -15.20 -11.45 42.27
C ALA A 395 -14.77 -11.10 40.85
N ALA A 396 -13.48 -10.80 40.69
CA ALA A 396 -12.81 -10.68 39.39
C ALA A 396 -12.01 -11.94 39.08
N SER A 397 -11.93 -12.28 37.80
CA SER A 397 -11.19 -13.43 37.29
C SER A 397 -10.64 -13.14 35.91
N SER A 398 -9.57 -13.82 35.52
CA SER A 398 -8.94 -13.66 34.21
C SER A 398 -8.52 -15.00 33.63
N GLY A 399 -8.60 -15.10 32.31
CA GLY A 399 -7.97 -16.17 31.54
C GLY A 399 -6.90 -15.55 30.66
N PHE A 400 -5.68 -16.09 30.63
CA PHE A 400 -4.60 -15.55 29.81
C PHE A 400 -3.75 -16.66 29.19
N CYS A 401 -3.24 -16.38 27.99
CA CYS A 401 -2.30 -17.24 27.30
C CYS A 401 -0.84 -16.88 27.66
N PRO A 402 0.12 -17.80 27.48
CA PRO A 402 1.53 -17.50 27.69
C PRO A 402 2.00 -16.36 26.77
N PRO A 403 3.05 -15.62 27.18
CA PRO A 403 3.60 -14.55 26.37
C PRO A 403 4.14 -15.11 25.05
N VAL A 404 3.90 -14.40 23.95
CA VAL A 404 4.75 -14.55 22.75
C VAL A 404 6.02 -13.76 23.03
N ILE A 405 7.16 -14.44 23.06
CA ILE A 405 8.46 -13.84 23.39
C ILE A 405 8.74 -12.69 22.41
N GLY A 406 9.05 -11.50 22.93
CA GLY A 406 9.59 -10.38 22.15
C GLY A 406 8.63 -9.31 21.62
N ARG A 407 7.35 -9.24 22.05
CA ARG A 407 6.41 -8.20 21.56
C ARG A 407 5.75 -7.34 22.65
N SER A 408 5.88 -6.02 22.52
CA SER A 408 5.32 -4.98 23.41
C SER A 408 3.94 -4.47 22.98
N ASP A 409 3.45 -4.85 21.79
CA ASP A 409 2.17 -4.37 21.24
C ASP A 409 1.18 -5.53 21.01
N VAL A 410 -0.13 -5.28 21.18
CA VAL A 410 -1.19 -6.31 21.07
C VAL A 410 -2.49 -5.72 20.51
N ASN A 411 -3.18 -6.47 19.63
CA ASN A 411 -4.49 -6.13 19.09
C ASN A 411 -5.41 -7.34 19.24
N ILE A 412 -6.42 -7.22 20.09
CA ILE A 412 -7.32 -8.30 20.46
C ILE A 412 -8.69 -8.00 19.89
N LEU A 413 -9.27 -8.98 19.21
CA LEU A 413 -10.66 -9.02 18.79
C LEU A 413 -11.35 -10.18 19.49
N VAL A 414 -12.54 -9.96 20.04
CA VAL A 414 -13.28 -11.00 20.76
C VAL A 414 -14.77 -10.72 20.73
N ASP A 415 -15.58 -11.78 20.66
CA ASP A 415 -17.03 -11.69 20.81
C ASP A 415 -17.44 -12.00 22.25
N ILE A 416 -18.34 -11.19 22.81
CA ILE A 416 -18.88 -11.32 24.16
C ILE A 416 -20.41 -11.24 24.14
N GLN A 417 -21.04 -12.04 24.98
CA GLN A 417 -22.47 -12.00 25.27
C GLN A 417 -22.69 -12.11 26.78
N VAL A 418 -23.63 -11.31 27.28
CA VAL A 418 -24.15 -11.43 28.65
C VAL A 418 -25.55 -12.07 28.56
N PRO A 419 -25.74 -13.33 28.97
CA PRO A 419 -27.00 -14.06 28.75
C PRO A 419 -28.19 -13.52 29.53
N ASN A 420 -27.95 -12.86 30.66
CA ASN A 420 -28.98 -12.30 31.54
C ASN A 420 -28.68 -10.83 31.81
N ALA A 421 -29.69 -9.96 31.70
CA ALA A 421 -29.52 -8.53 31.97
C ALA A 421 -28.94 -8.30 33.38
N ALA A 422 -27.98 -7.39 33.50
CA ALA A 422 -27.36 -7.08 34.78
C ALA A 422 -28.42 -6.55 35.77
N THR A 423 -28.42 -7.08 36.99
CA THR A 423 -29.35 -6.71 38.06
C THR A 423 -28.57 -6.31 39.31
N GLY A 424 -28.98 -5.21 39.96
CA GLY A 424 -28.35 -4.69 41.17
C GLY A 424 -27.07 -3.86 40.91
N ALA A 425 -26.12 -4.42 40.16
CA ALA A 425 -24.91 -3.73 39.71
C ALA A 425 -24.41 -4.34 38.39
N SER A 426 -23.34 -3.79 37.81
CA SER A 426 -22.89 -4.14 36.45
C SER A 426 -22.17 -5.50 36.36
N LEU A 427 -22.25 -6.10 35.18
CA LEU A 427 -21.39 -7.21 34.77
C LEU A 427 -20.29 -6.66 33.87
N VAL A 428 -19.04 -6.92 34.20
CA VAL A 428 -17.89 -6.36 33.47
C VAL A 428 -17.17 -7.44 32.70
N PHE A 429 -16.90 -7.17 31.43
CA PHE A 429 -16.04 -7.99 30.57
C PHE A 429 -15.01 -7.11 29.88
N GLY A 430 -13.76 -7.55 29.80
CA GLY A 430 -12.75 -6.84 29.04
C GLY A 430 -11.70 -7.74 28.44
N THR A 431 -10.93 -7.16 27.54
CA THR A 431 -9.67 -7.75 27.10
C THR A 431 -8.57 -7.32 28.05
N LEU A 432 -7.72 -8.27 28.41
CA LEU A 432 -6.54 -8.04 29.22
C LEU A 432 -5.38 -7.83 28.26
N LEU A 433 -4.93 -6.58 28.14
CA LEU A 433 -3.96 -6.16 27.14
C LEU A 433 -2.55 -6.45 27.64
N ARG A 434 -2.24 -6.15 28.90
CA ARG A 434 -0.97 -6.53 29.57
C ARG A 434 -1.22 -7.00 31.00
N TYR A 435 -0.48 -8.04 31.41
CA TYR A 435 -0.44 -8.56 32.77
C TYR A 435 0.97 -9.00 33.16
N SER A 436 1.44 -8.54 34.32
CA SER A 436 2.79 -8.77 34.86
C SER A 436 2.81 -9.62 36.14
N GLY A 437 1.65 -10.06 36.63
CA GLY A 437 1.49 -10.82 37.88
C GLY A 437 0.93 -9.98 39.03
N GLY A 438 0.29 -10.64 40.00
CA GLY A 438 -0.39 -9.94 41.11
C GLY A 438 -1.65 -9.21 40.64
N THR A 439 -1.81 -7.94 41.06
CA THR A 439 -2.91 -7.04 40.68
C THR A 439 -2.63 -6.22 39.42
N SER A 440 -1.41 -6.25 38.87
CA SER A 440 -0.99 -5.35 37.79
C SER A 440 -1.59 -5.73 36.44
N THR A 441 -2.65 -5.04 36.00
CA THR A 441 -3.40 -5.31 34.77
C THR A 441 -3.70 -4.03 34.00
N TYR A 442 -3.68 -4.13 32.68
CA TYR A 442 -4.20 -3.11 31.77
C TYR A 442 -5.37 -3.71 30.99
N THR A 443 -6.55 -3.12 31.14
CA THR A 443 -7.78 -3.68 30.58
C THR A 443 -8.55 -2.65 29.77
N ALA A 444 -9.06 -3.07 28.63
CA ALA A 444 -10.05 -2.37 27.84
C ALA A 444 -11.37 -3.15 27.95
N ARG A 445 -12.40 -2.56 28.59
CA ARG A 445 -13.57 -3.28 29.06
C ARG A 445 -14.90 -2.60 28.74
N LEU A 446 -15.93 -3.44 28.67
CA LEU A 446 -17.35 -3.09 28.63
C LEU A 446 -17.97 -3.37 30.00
N GLU A 447 -18.73 -2.41 30.51
CA GLU A 447 -19.61 -2.61 31.66
C GLU A 447 -21.06 -2.67 31.20
N PHE A 448 -21.69 -3.82 31.45
CA PHE A 448 -23.10 -4.07 31.20
C PHE A 448 -23.89 -3.65 32.42
N ASN A 449 -24.45 -2.44 32.38
CA ASN A 449 -25.12 -1.82 33.52
C ASN A 449 -26.55 -2.35 33.72
N PRO A 450 -27.10 -2.27 34.95
CA PRO A 450 -28.54 -2.40 35.16
C PRO A 450 -29.30 -1.35 34.35
N GLY A 451 -30.45 -1.74 33.77
CA GLY A 451 -31.23 -0.86 32.89
C GLY A 451 -30.82 -0.90 31.42
N GLY A 452 -29.82 -1.70 31.04
CA GLY A 452 -29.52 -2.00 29.64
C GLY A 452 -28.58 -1.00 28.97
N THR A 453 -27.78 -0.23 29.71
CA THR A 453 -26.74 0.64 29.12
C THR A 453 -25.35 -0.02 29.17
N LEU A 454 -24.49 0.38 28.24
CA LEU A 454 -23.09 -0.02 28.14
C LEU A 454 -22.17 1.15 28.47
N THR A 455 -21.05 0.86 29.14
CA THR A 455 -19.98 1.83 29.39
C THR A 455 -18.66 1.29 28.88
N HIS A 456 -17.91 2.11 28.14
CA HIS A 456 -16.54 1.81 27.73
C HIS A 456 -15.56 2.34 28.77
N ILE A 457 -14.63 1.49 29.21
CA ILE A 457 -13.61 1.88 30.19
C ILE A 457 -12.25 1.34 29.77
N ILE A 458 -11.24 2.21 29.82
CA ILE A 458 -9.84 1.80 29.89
C ILE A 458 -9.45 1.90 31.36
N ALA A 459 -9.09 0.77 31.97
CA ALA A 459 -8.69 0.70 33.37
C ALA A 459 -7.24 0.23 33.50
N VAL A 460 -6.53 0.89 34.40
CA VAL A 460 -5.15 0.61 34.75
C VAL A 460 -5.12 0.21 36.22
N HIS A 461 -4.57 -0.97 36.47
CA HIS A 461 -4.31 -1.43 37.83
C HIS A 461 -2.82 -1.70 37.90
N GLY A 462 -2.07 -0.85 38.62
CA GLY A 462 -0.65 -1.02 38.87
C GLY A 462 -0.42 -1.11 40.37
N SER A 463 0.33 -0.15 40.93
CA SER A 463 0.40 0.09 42.38
C SER A 463 -0.90 0.65 42.96
N SER A 464 -1.74 1.24 42.11
CA SER A 464 -3.08 1.75 42.43
C SER A 464 -4.04 1.45 41.27
N TYR A 465 -5.33 1.43 41.56
CA TYR A 465 -6.40 1.29 40.58
C TYR A 465 -6.82 2.66 40.04
N SER A 466 -7.00 2.78 38.72
CA SER A 466 -7.55 3.96 38.08
C SER A 466 -8.33 3.61 36.79
N GLU A 467 -9.27 4.48 36.44
CA GLU A 467 -10.06 4.43 35.20
C GLU A 467 -9.80 5.74 34.41
N PRO A 468 -8.64 5.85 33.76
CA PRO A 468 -8.21 7.11 33.14
C PRO A 468 -9.07 7.53 31.94
N ALA A 469 -9.82 6.62 31.32
CA ALA A 469 -10.75 6.94 30.26
C ALA A 469 -12.06 6.18 30.45
N VAL A 470 -13.17 6.92 30.51
CA VAL A 470 -14.53 6.40 30.71
C VAL A 470 -15.46 7.10 29.73
N LEU A 471 -16.20 6.32 28.96
CA LEU A 471 -17.32 6.79 28.14
C LEU A 471 -18.60 6.11 28.65
N ALA A 472 -19.32 6.85 29.51
CA ALA A 472 -20.63 6.46 30.02
C ALA A 472 -21.67 6.46 28.91
N ASP A 473 -22.69 5.61 29.06
CA ASP A 473 -23.81 5.48 28.12
C ASP A 473 -23.38 5.37 26.65
N PHE A 474 -22.30 4.61 26.39
CA PHE A 474 -21.74 4.38 25.06
C PHE A 474 -22.79 3.84 24.08
N ASP A 475 -23.58 2.86 24.51
CA ASP A 475 -24.70 2.29 23.77
C ASP A 475 -25.66 1.59 24.75
N THR A 476 -26.68 0.94 24.24
CA THR A 476 -27.63 0.09 24.96
C THR A 476 -27.49 -1.37 24.53
N TYR A 477 -27.74 -2.30 25.46
CA TYR A 477 -27.70 -3.73 25.19
C TYR A 477 -28.96 -4.43 25.69
N THR A 478 -29.26 -5.56 25.05
CA THR A 478 -30.26 -6.51 25.53
C THR A 478 -29.62 -7.81 25.96
N ALA A 479 -30.25 -8.52 26.91
CA ALA A 479 -29.75 -9.81 27.38
C ALA A 479 -29.70 -10.83 26.22
N GLY A 480 -28.58 -11.54 26.09
CA GLY A 480 -28.38 -12.49 25.00
C GLY A 480 -27.93 -11.85 23.68
N GLU A 481 -27.62 -10.56 23.64
CA GLU A 481 -27.03 -9.91 22.47
C GLU A 481 -25.51 -10.15 22.41
N TRP A 482 -25.00 -10.44 21.21
CA TRP A 482 -23.56 -10.59 20.97
C TRP A 482 -22.93 -9.25 20.56
N TRP A 483 -21.81 -8.93 21.18
CA TRP A 483 -20.99 -7.77 20.91
C TRP A 483 -19.60 -8.20 20.49
N THR A 484 -19.03 -7.51 19.52
CA THR A 484 -17.63 -7.65 19.14
C THR A 484 -16.86 -6.50 19.77
N LEU A 485 -15.80 -6.84 20.50
CA LEU A 485 -14.88 -5.92 21.15
C LEU A 485 -13.52 -6.00 20.46
N ARG A 486 -12.99 -4.85 20.04
CA ARG A 486 -11.59 -4.72 19.60
C ARG A 486 -10.85 -3.79 20.53
N ALA A 487 -9.67 -4.19 20.96
CA ALA A 487 -8.80 -3.35 21.78
C ALA A 487 -7.34 -3.49 21.35
N ARG A 488 -6.62 -2.38 21.41
CA ARG A 488 -5.20 -2.29 21.02
C ARG A 488 -4.40 -1.66 22.15
N ALA A 489 -3.24 -2.23 22.47
CA ALA A 489 -2.19 -1.54 23.21
C ALA A 489 -0.97 -1.47 22.31
N ARG A 490 -0.44 -0.26 22.10
CA ARG A 490 0.77 0.01 21.32
C ARG A 490 1.57 1.10 22.02
N ASP A 491 2.88 0.93 22.14
CA ASP A 491 3.77 1.91 22.77
C ASP A 491 3.23 2.35 24.15
N THR A 492 2.67 3.57 24.23
CA THR A 492 2.06 4.16 25.43
C THR A 492 0.56 4.42 25.29
N THR A 493 -0.08 3.95 24.22
CA THR A 493 -1.50 4.17 23.93
C THR A 493 -2.32 2.88 24.05
N ILE A 494 -3.49 2.96 24.71
CA ILE A 494 -4.55 1.94 24.65
C ILE A 494 -5.76 2.52 23.92
N GLU A 495 -6.35 1.74 23.02
CA GLU A 495 -7.57 2.09 22.30
C GLU A 495 -8.58 0.94 22.39
N ILE A 496 -9.87 1.29 22.39
CA ILE A 496 -10.99 0.34 22.45
C ILE A 496 -12.12 0.80 21.52
N LYS A 497 -12.76 -0.16 20.86
CA LYS A 497 -14.04 0.03 20.16
C LYS A 497 -14.87 -1.24 20.24
N ALA A 498 -16.19 -1.07 20.24
CA ALA A 498 -17.13 -2.18 20.29
C ALA A 498 -18.31 -1.93 19.36
N TRP A 499 -18.91 -3.01 18.86
CA TRP A 499 -20.09 -2.95 17.99
C TRP A 499 -20.90 -4.24 18.11
N ARG A 500 -22.14 -4.23 17.64
CA ARG A 500 -23.01 -5.41 17.65
C ARG A 500 -22.46 -6.46 16.67
N ARG A 501 -22.38 -7.72 17.08
CA ARG A 501 -21.84 -8.79 16.22
C ARG A 501 -22.68 -8.91 14.94
N GLY A 502 -22.01 -8.90 13.80
CA GLY A 502 -22.66 -8.95 12.48
C GLY A 502 -22.90 -7.59 11.82
N THR A 503 -22.65 -6.47 12.50
CA THR A 503 -22.57 -5.14 11.87
C THR A 503 -21.14 -4.82 11.42
N PRO A 504 -20.94 -3.89 10.46
CA PRO A 504 -19.60 -3.45 10.05
C PRO A 504 -18.80 -2.92 11.24
N GLU A 505 -17.49 -3.21 11.22
CA GLU A 505 -16.54 -2.65 12.19
C GLU A 505 -16.46 -1.12 12.05
N PRO A 506 -16.57 -0.33 13.13
CA PRO A 506 -16.39 1.11 13.09
C PRO A 506 -14.98 1.49 12.60
N SER A 507 -14.90 2.53 11.76
CA SER A 507 -13.63 3.04 11.22
C SER A 507 -12.75 3.69 12.30
N GLU A 508 -13.38 4.36 13.27
CA GLU A 508 -12.69 5.07 14.35
C GLU A 508 -12.64 4.24 15.66
N TRP A 509 -11.64 4.52 16.49
CA TRP A 509 -11.59 4.01 17.86
C TRP A 509 -12.52 4.84 18.75
N THR A 510 -13.35 4.17 19.55
CA THR A 510 -14.37 4.85 20.36
C THR A 510 -13.75 5.58 21.56
N LEU A 511 -12.72 5.00 22.16
CA LEU A 511 -12.06 5.54 23.35
C LEU A 511 -10.57 5.21 23.31
N ALA A 512 -9.73 6.16 23.71
CA ALA A 512 -8.28 6.04 23.74
C ALA A 512 -7.70 6.62 25.03
N TYR A 513 -6.53 6.13 25.46
CA TYR A 513 -5.78 6.63 26.61
C TYR A 513 -4.28 6.54 26.36
N ASP A 514 -3.59 7.65 26.56
CA ASP A 514 -2.13 7.77 26.51
C ASP A 514 -1.53 7.87 27.91
N GLN A 515 -0.53 7.04 28.21
CA GLN A 515 0.26 7.11 29.44
C GLN A 515 1.68 7.65 29.18
N ALA A 516 2.37 8.06 30.25
CA ALA A 516 3.69 8.69 30.14
C ALA A 516 4.87 7.71 29.94
N THR A 517 4.70 6.44 30.30
CA THR A 517 5.73 5.39 30.23
C THR A 517 5.14 4.15 29.59
N GLU A 518 5.95 3.23 29.05
CA GLU A 518 5.43 1.99 28.42
C GLU A 518 4.64 1.08 29.37
N PHE A 519 3.70 0.33 28.81
CA PHE A 519 2.87 -0.62 29.57
C PHE A 519 3.71 -1.83 30.00
N THR A 520 3.67 -2.17 31.29
CA THR A 520 4.38 -3.35 31.79
C THR A 520 3.54 -4.62 31.67
N GLY A 521 4.19 -5.76 31.43
CA GLY A 521 3.54 -7.07 31.34
C GLY A 521 3.60 -7.70 29.95
N THR A 522 3.50 -9.02 29.93
CA THR A 522 3.76 -9.85 28.73
C THR A 522 2.62 -10.79 28.39
N ARG A 523 1.63 -10.92 29.28
CA ARG A 523 0.47 -11.79 29.08
C ARG A 523 -0.75 -10.97 28.66
N PHE A 524 -1.56 -11.56 27.78
CA PHE A 524 -2.82 -10.99 27.30
C PHE A 524 -3.92 -12.06 27.34
N GLY A 525 -5.19 -11.63 27.33
CA GLY A 525 -6.32 -12.55 27.46
C GLY A 525 -7.66 -11.86 27.75
N LEU A 526 -8.42 -12.47 28.65
CA LEU A 526 -9.80 -12.12 29.00
C LEU A 526 -9.88 -11.71 30.47
N TYR A 527 -10.71 -10.71 30.75
CA TYR A 527 -10.99 -10.20 32.09
C TYR A 527 -12.50 -10.22 32.35
N PHE A 528 -12.89 -10.69 33.53
CA PHE A 528 -14.28 -10.78 33.95
C PHE A 528 -14.40 -10.25 35.37
N TRP A 529 -15.43 -9.45 35.63
CA TRP A 529 -15.72 -9.01 36.99
C TRP A 529 -17.23 -8.84 37.20
N ARG A 530 -17.73 -9.57 38.20
CA ARG A 530 -19.08 -9.37 38.72
C ARG A 530 -19.00 -8.39 39.88
N MET A 531 -19.45 -7.16 39.66
CA MET A 531 -19.32 -6.07 40.62
C MET A 531 -20.07 -6.36 41.93
N ALA A 532 -19.62 -5.72 43.01
CA ALA A 532 -20.32 -5.71 44.29
C ALA A 532 -21.76 -5.20 44.09
N GLY A 533 -22.74 -5.89 44.67
CA GLY A 533 -24.16 -5.55 44.53
C GLY A 533 -24.86 -6.17 43.32
N ASN A 534 -24.14 -6.82 42.39
CA ASN A 534 -24.78 -7.56 41.30
C ASN A 534 -25.46 -8.84 41.83
N THR A 535 -26.72 -9.08 41.46
CA THR A 535 -27.54 -10.19 41.97
C THR A 535 -27.83 -11.29 40.94
N ASN A 536 -27.14 -11.31 39.79
CA ASN A 536 -27.28 -12.38 38.79
C ASN A 536 -26.73 -13.72 39.32
N THR A 537 -27.62 -14.63 39.74
CA THR A 537 -27.26 -15.94 40.32
C THR A 537 -27.56 -17.15 39.42
N THR A 538 -28.24 -16.96 38.29
CA THR A 538 -28.70 -18.06 37.42
C THR A 538 -27.83 -18.20 36.18
N GLY A 539 -27.20 -19.37 36.01
CA GLY A 539 -26.41 -19.69 34.81
C GLY A 539 -25.11 -18.88 34.68
N PRO A 540 -24.38 -19.06 33.56
CA PRO A 540 -23.16 -18.30 33.30
C PRO A 540 -23.48 -16.82 33.08
N GLN A 541 -22.70 -15.92 33.69
CA GLN A 541 -22.86 -14.48 33.47
C GLN A 541 -22.23 -14.01 32.16
N TYR A 542 -21.29 -14.76 31.59
CA TYR A 542 -20.58 -14.39 30.37
C TYR A 542 -20.47 -15.56 29.41
N ARG A 543 -20.57 -15.26 28.11
CA ARG A 543 -20.25 -16.16 27.01
C ARG A 543 -19.28 -15.46 26.06
N VAL A 544 -18.20 -16.15 25.72
CA VAL A 544 -17.13 -15.62 24.86
C VAL A 544 -16.95 -16.52 23.65
N ASP A 545 -16.74 -15.92 22.49
CA ASP A 545 -16.47 -16.59 21.22
C ASP A 545 -15.41 -15.78 20.42
N ASN A 546 -14.80 -16.40 19.40
CA ASN A 546 -13.90 -15.79 18.42
C ASN A 546 -12.79 -14.91 19.02
N TRP A 547 -12.13 -15.39 20.07
CA TRP A 547 -10.98 -14.66 20.61
C TRP A 547 -9.80 -14.76 19.64
N ARG A 548 -9.28 -13.61 19.20
CA ARG A 548 -8.22 -13.51 18.21
C ARG A 548 -7.24 -12.43 18.63
N VAL A 549 -5.97 -12.76 18.58
CA VAL A 549 -4.86 -11.85 18.82
C VAL A 549 -4.12 -11.69 17.52
N PHE A 550 -4.11 -10.47 17.03
CA PHE A 550 -3.39 -10.08 15.84
C PHE A 550 -2.06 -9.46 16.21
N ASN A 551 -1.13 -9.58 15.29
CA ASN A 551 0.05 -8.74 15.35
C ASN A 551 -0.37 -7.26 15.29
N VAL A 552 0.10 -6.48 16.26
CA VAL A 552 0.27 -5.05 16.07
C VAL A 552 1.67 -4.91 15.48
N PRO A 553 1.81 -4.49 14.22
CA PRO A 553 3.14 -4.17 13.72
C PRO A 553 3.72 -3.18 14.71
N ALA A 554 4.93 -3.48 15.18
CA ALA A 554 5.80 -2.45 15.73
C ALA A 554 5.70 -1.27 14.77
N SER A 555 5.67 -0.03 15.28
CA SER A 555 5.80 1.15 14.43
C SER A 555 6.84 0.83 13.36
N PRO A 556 6.53 1.02 12.06
CA PRO A 556 7.38 0.53 10.97
C PRO A 556 8.82 0.86 11.34
N PRO A 557 9.72 -0.14 11.43
CA PRO A 557 11.07 0.08 11.96
C PRO A 557 11.73 1.11 11.08
N ARG A 558 11.73 2.41 11.48
CA ARG A 558 11.94 3.58 10.59
C ARG A 558 12.12 3.17 9.14
N GLY A 559 11.01 2.66 8.58
CA GLY A 559 11.05 2.16 7.23
C GLY A 559 11.06 3.41 6.40
N ASP A 560 12.20 3.76 5.85
CA ASP A 560 12.30 4.94 5.00
C ASP A 560 11.21 4.76 3.93
N LEU A 561 10.34 5.77 3.78
CA LEU A 561 9.32 5.76 2.75
C LEU A 561 10.00 6.20 1.47
N HIS A 562 9.87 5.38 0.45
CA HIS A 562 10.57 5.56 -0.81
C HIS A 562 9.59 5.51 -1.97
N VAL A 563 9.89 6.25 -3.03
CA VAL A 563 9.19 6.12 -4.31
C VAL A 563 10.16 5.51 -5.32
N ILE A 564 9.68 4.52 -6.09
CA ILE A 564 10.47 3.86 -7.12
C ILE A 564 10.66 4.81 -8.31
N ASP A 565 11.91 4.99 -8.72
CA ASP A 565 12.26 5.74 -9.93
C ASP A 565 12.47 4.82 -11.10
N THR A 566 13.33 3.83 -10.89
CA THR A 566 13.71 2.88 -11.92
C THR A 566 13.57 1.47 -11.37
N LEU A 567 13.16 0.56 -12.25
CA LEU A 567 12.94 -0.84 -11.93
C LEU A 567 13.46 -1.68 -13.11
N THR A 568 14.33 -2.64 -12.84
CA THR A 568 14.73 -3.65 -13.80
C THR A 568 14.18 -4.99 -13.36
N ILE A 569 13.28 -5.54 -14.17
CA ILE A 569 12.60 -6.83 -13.96
C ILE A 569 13.27 -7.86 -14.88
N PRO A 570 14.10 -8.77 -14.35
CA PRO A 570 14.71 -9.80 -15.18
C PRO A 570 13.68 -10.84 -15.63
N LEU A 571 13.94 -11.47 -16.77
CA LEU A 571 13.15 -12.55 -17.38
C LEU A 571 13.82 -13.92 -17.20
N THR A 572 14.70 -14.03 -16.20
CA THR A 572 15.36 -15.26 -15.77
C THR A 572 15.04 -15.59 -14.31
N ALA A 573 15.20 -16.86 -13.94
CA ALA A 573 14.79 -17.35 -12.61
C ALA A 573 15.74 -16.91 -11.48
N ASP A 574 17.04 -16.82 -11.76
CA ASP A 574 18.08 -16.63 -10.73
C ASP A 574 18.45 -15.16 -10.50
N ALA A 575 17.98 -14.26 -11.37
CA ALA A 575 18.27 -12.84 -11.27
C ALA A 575 17.31 -12.11 -10.30
N ALA A 576 17.90 -11.27 -9.45
CA ALA A 576 17.16 -10.37 -8.58
C ALA A 576 16.69 -9.12 -9.33
N MET A 577 15.54 -8.58 -8.93
CA MET A 577 15.03 -7.30 -9.39
C MET A 577 15.93 -6.21 -8.85
N GLN A 578 16.21 -5.20 -9.67
CA GLN A 578 16.98 -4.02 -9.25
C GLN A 578 16.05 -2.82 -9.26
N ALA A 579 16.14 -1.97 -8.24
CA ALA A 579 15.36 -0.76 -8.17
C ALA A 579 16.19 0.38 -7.59
N THR A 580 15.99 1.56 -8.15
CA THR A 580 16.47 2.83 -7.57
C THR A 580 15.28 3.58 -7.04
N THR A 581 15.45 4.18 -5.87
CA THR A 581 14.39 4.91 -5.19
C THR A 581 14.89 6.23 -4.62
N ARG A 582 13.96 7.16 -4.44
CA ARG A 582 14.16 8.40 -3.71
C ARG A 582 13.39 8.35 -2.39
N GLU A 583 14.06 8.68 -1.28
CA GLU A 583 13.39 8.80 0.02
C GLU A 583 12.46 10.00 0.00
N GLN A 584 11.18 9.79 0.29
CA GLN A 584 10.23 10.86 0.49
C GLN A 584 10.26 11.24 1.98
N ALA A 585 10.96 12.33 2.28
CA ALA A 585 10.69 13.01 3.55
C ALA A 585 9.23 13.51 3.53
N LEU A 586 8.54 13.46 4.66
CA LEU A 586 7.25 14.14 4.86
C LEU A 586 7.48 15.65 4.66
N VAL A 587 7.45 16.14 3.43
CA VAL A 587 7.69 17.53 3.09
C VAL A 587 6.35 18.26 3.02
N THR A 588 6.22 19.29 3.84
CA THR A 588 5.19 20.31 3.65
C THR A 588 5.61 21.18 2.47
N ILE A 589 4.88 21.09 1.35
CA ILE A 589 5.08 21.99 0.22
C ILE A 589 4.24 23.23 0.45
N GLY A 590 4.90 24.37 0.64
CA GLY A 590 4.25 25.67 0.67
C GLY A 590 4.33 26.36 -0.68
N VAL A 591 3.47 27.34 -0.88
CA VAL A 591 3.63 28.35 -1.93
C VAL A 591 4.01 29.67 -1.28
N LEU A 592 4.87 30.42 -1.97
CA LEU A 592 5.36 31.73 -1.57
C LEU A 592 4.88 32.84 -2.49
#